data_AF-A0A521QER6-F1
#
_entry.id   AF-A0A521QER6-F1
#
_cell.length_a   1.000
_cell.length_b   1.000
_cell.length_c   1.000
_cell.angle_alpha   90.00
_cell.angle_beta   90.00
_cell.angle_gamma   90.00
#
_symmetry.space_group_name_H-M   'P 1'
#
loop_
_entity.id
_entity.type
_entity.pdbx_description
1 polymer ?
#
loop_
_entity_poly.entity_id
_entity_poly.type
_entity_poly.pdbx_seq_one_letter_code
_entity_poly.pdbx_strand_id
1 'polypeptide(L)' 'MSTMIVEVYEAFKDAGASEEKASKAAQAMADYDSRFARMEGSIESLRWMVGIGIALNMAILGLIVNTIIRS' A
#
# COMPACT_ATOMS: atom_id res chain seq x y z
N MET A 1 6.23 -0.39 -22.82
CA MET A 1 4.79 -0.47 -23.15
C MET A 1 4.04 0.04 -21.95
N SER A 2 3.21 1.07 -22.11
CA SER A 2 2.26 1.43 -21.04
C SER A 2 1.31 0.26 -20.88
N THR A 3 1.39 -0.44 -19.76
CA THR A 3 0.42 -1.49 -19.45
C THR A 3 -0.90 -0.77 -19.24
N MET A 4 -1.89 -1.02 -20.10
CA MET A 4 -3.24 -0.49 -19.94
C MET A 4 -4.09 -1.56 -19.29
N ILE A 5 -5.00 -1.17 -18.38
CA ILE A 5 -5.99 -2.09 -17.84
C ILE A 5 -7.03 -2.34 -18.93
N VAL A 6 -7.01 -3.53 -19.53
CA VAL A 6 -7.81 -3.87 -20.71
C VAL A 6 -9.30 -3.77 -20.40
N GLU A 7 -9.71 -4.21 -19.21
CA GLU A 7 -11.09 -4.18 -18.74
C GLU A 7 -11.61 -2.74 -18.61
N VAL A 8 -10.76 -1.82 -18.14
CA VAL A 8 -11.11 -0.39 -18.02
C VAL A 8 -11.22 0.24 -19.41
N TYR A 9 -10.32 -0.12 -20.32
CA TYR A 9 -10.39 0.33 -21.70
C TYR A 9 -11.66 -0.16 -22.41
N GLU A 10 -11.97 -1.46 -22.31
CA GLU A 10 -13.17 -2.06 -22.90
C GLU A 10 -14.44 -1.43 -22.33
N ALA A 11 -14.52 -1.24 -21.01
CA ALA A 11 -15.63 -0.54 -20.39
C ALA A 11 -15.82 0.89 -20.93
N PHE A 12 -14.74 1.63 -21.15
CA PHE A 12 -14.82 2.96 -21.76
C PHE A 12 -15.20 2.91 -23.23
N LYS A 13 -14.75 1.90 -23.99
CA LYS A 13 -15.16 1.68 -25.38
C LYS A 13 -16.66 1.36 -25.48
N ASP A 14 -17.17 0.49 -24.62
CA ASP A 14 -18.58 0.15 -24.54
C ASP A 14 -19.44 1.35 -24.11
N ALA A 15 -18.88 2.23 -23.28
CA ALA A 15 -19.50 3.52 -22.92
C ALA A 15 -19.44 4.58 -24.04
N GLY A 16 -18.87 4.26 -25.21
CA GLY A 16 -18.79 5.14 -26.38
C GLY A 16 -17.63 6.14 -26.34
N ALA A 17 -16.61 5.94 -25.50
CA ALA A 17 -15.43 6.79 -25.52
C ALA A 17 -14.59 6.58 -26.80
N SER A 18 -13.94 7.64 -27.27
CA SER A 18 -12.99 7.53 -28.38
C SER A 18 -11.76 6.71 -27.97
N GLU A 19 -11.13 6.07 -28.96
CA GLU A 19 -9.94 5.23 -28.78
C GLU A 19 -8.87 5.90 -27.90
N GLU A 20 -8.55 7.14 -28.23
CA GLU A 20 -7.54 7.92 -27.52
C GLU A 20 -7.93 8.18 -26.05
N LYS A 21 -9.20 8.46 -25.78
CA LYS A 21 -9.69 8.74 -24.42
C LYS A 21 -9.74 7.47 -23.58
N ALA A 22 -10.26 6.38 -24.15
CA ALA A 22 -10.31 5.09 -23.48
C ALA A 22 -8.90 4.60 -23.11
N SER A 23 -7.95 4.69 -24.06
CA SER A 23 -6.56 4.27 -23.83
C SER A 23 -5.88 5.13 -22.77
N LYS A 24 -5.99 6.47 -22.85
CA LYS A 24 -5.41 7.38 -21.85
C LYS A 24 -5.97 7.16 -20.44
N ALA A 25 -7.27 6.94 -20.32
CA ALA A 25 -7.91 6.69 -19.03
C ALA A 25 -7.46 5.35 -18.43
N ALA A 26 -7.41 4.29 -19.23
CA ALA A 26 -6.93 2.97 -18.80
C ALA A 26 -5.45 2.98 -18.40
N GLN A 27 -4.61 3.73 -19.12
CA GLN A 27 -3.21 3.93 -18.75
C GLN A 27 -3.07 4.71 -17.44
N ALA A 28 -3.83 5.78 -17.26
CA ALA A 28 -3.81 6.54 -16.01
C ALA A 28 -4.20 5.68 -14.80
N MET A 29 -5.18 4.79 -14.97
CA MET A 29 -5.56 3.83 -13.92
C MET A 29 -4.45 2.82 -13.62
N ALA A 30 -3.77 2.28 -14.64
CA ALA A 30 -2.64 1.37 -14.45
C ALA A 30 -1.46 2.05 -13.71
N ASP A 31 -1.19 3.31 -14.04
CA ASP A 31 -0.16 4.08 -13.34
C ASP A 31 -0.51 4.26 -11.85
N TYR A 32 -1.79 4.48 -11.52
CA TYR A 32 -2.23 4.53 -10.12
C TYR A 32 -2.09 3.20 -9.40
N ASP A 33 -2.44 2.08 -10.04
CA ASP A 33 -2.29 0.74 -9.46
C ASP A 33 -0.84 0.47 -9.03
N SER A 34 0.13 0.81 -9.91
CA SER A 34 1.55 0.68 -9.59
C SER A 34 1.99 1.53 -8.39
N ARG A 35 1.43 2.74 -8.26
CA ARG A 35 1.69 3.64 -7.13
C ARG A 35 1.06 3.13 -5.84
N PHE A 36 -0.13 2.54 -5.92
CA PHE A 36 -0.81 1.91 -4.79
C PHE A 36 -0.01 0.71 -4.29
N ALA A 37 0.44 -0.19 -5.17
CA ALA A 37 1.26 -1.33 -4.79
C ALA A 37 2.55 -0.91 -4.07
N ARG A 38 3.22 0.15 -4.54
CA ARG A 38 4.40 0.71 -3.87
C ARG A 38 4.07 1.31 -2.50
N MET A 39 2.92 1.97 -2.37
CA MET A 39 2.46 2.55 -1.12
C MET A 39 2.11 1.45 -0.10
N GLU A 40 1.44 0.39 -0.53
CA GLU A 40 1.09 -0.75 0.31
C GLU A 40 2.33 -1.45 0.87
N GLY A 41 3.36 -1.68 0.05
CA GLY A 41 4.65 -2.20 0.53
C GLY A 41 5.34 -1.28 1.54
N SER A 42 5.21 0.03 1.37
CA SER A 42 5.78 1.01 2.32
C SER A 42 5.01 1.01 3.65
N ILE A 43 3.68 0.91 3.59
CA ILE A 43 2.80 0.84 4.78
C ILE A 43 3.06 -0.45 5.56
N GLU A 44 3.22 -1.59 4.88
CA GLU A 44 3.50 -2.87 5.54
C GLU A 44 4.85 -2.82 6.27
N SER A 45 5.89 -2.24 5.64
CA SER A 45 7.19 -2.03 6.30
C SER A 45 7.07 -1.14 7.55
N LEU A 46 6.36 0.00 7.43
CA LEU A 46 6.12 0.90 8.57
C LEU A 46 5.36 0.21 9.70
N ARG A 47 4.35 -0.61 9.38
CA ARG A 47 3.59 -1.39 10.36
C ARG A 47 4.49 -2.33 11.16
N TRP A 48 5.42 -3.03 10.51
CA TRP A 48 6.40 -3.87 11.20
C TRP A 48 7.35 -3.07 12.08
N MET A 49 7.86 -1.94 11.61
CA MET A 49 8.73 -1.07 12.39
C MET A 49 8.03 -0.55 13.66
N VAL A 50 6.78 -0.10 13.53
CA VAL A 50 5.97 0.34 14.67
C VAL A 50 5.69 -0.81 15.62
N GLY A 51 5.35 -2.00 15.10
CA GLY A 51 5.15 -3.20 15.91
C GLY A 51 6.37 -3.59 16.73
N ILE A 52 7.56 -3.58 16.12
CA ILE A 52 8.83 -3.84 16.82
C ILE A 52 9.10 -2.76 17.86
N GLY A 53 8.88 -1.48 17.53
CA GLY A 53 9.04 -0.38 18.47
C GLY A 53 8.16 -0.53 19.71
N ILE A 54 6.89 -0.87 19.53
CA ILE A 54 5.97 -1.13 20.64
C ILE A 54 6.43 -2.34 21.47
N ALA A 55 6.80 -3.45 20.83
CA ALA A 55 7.25 -4.65 21.52
C ALA A 55 8.50 -4.40 22.38
N LEU A 56 9.47 -3.64 21.86
CA LEU A 56 10.68 -3.27 22.60
C LEU A 56 10.36 -2.40 23.81
N ASN A 57 9.49 -1.40 23.65
CA ASN A 57 9.06 -0.56 24.78
C ASN A 57 8.36 -1.39 25.86
N MET A 58 7.47 -2.31 25.48
CA MET A 58 6.80 -3.22 26.41
C MET A 58 7.78 -4.15 27.11
N ALA A 59 8.78 -4.68 26.39
CA ALA A 59 9.82 -5.52 26.99
C ALA A 59 10.64 -4.76 28.03
N ILE A 60 11.06 -3.53 27.72
CA ILE A 60 11.81 -2.67 28.65
C ILE A 60 10.98 -2.37 29.90
N LEU A 61 9.71 -1.98 29.73
CA LEU A 61 8.80 -1.73 30.84
C LEU A 61 8.61 -2.99 31.70
N GLY A 62 8.43 -4.16 31.08
CA GLY A 62 8.33 -5.44 31.78
C GLY A 62 9.59 -5.77 32.60
N LEU A 63 10.78 -5.53 32.05
CA LEU A 63 12.05 -5.73 32.77
C LEU A 63 12.18 -4.79 33.97
N ILE A 64 11.80 -3.52 33.82
CA ILE A 64 11.83 -2.54 34.91
C ILE A 64 10.88 -2.97 36.03
N VAL A 65 9.64 -3.29 35.70
CA VAL A 65 8.63 -3.73 36.67
C VAL A 65 9.09 -5.00 37.40
N ASN A 66 9.61 -5.99 36.66
CA ASN A 66 10.14 -7.20 37.25
C ASN A 66 11.34 -6.95 38.18
N THR A 67 12.20 -6.00 37.86
CA THR A 67 13.35 -5.63 38.69
C THR A 67 12.90 -4.94 39.99
N ILE A 68 11.90 -4.07 39.92
CA ILE A 68 11.33 -3.39 41.10
C ILE A 68 10.61 -4.37 42.02
N ILE A 69 9.78 -5.27 41.48
CA ILE A 69 9.04 -6.27 42.28
C ILE A 69 9.98 -7.24 42.99
N ARG A 70 11.14 -7.52 42.39
CA ARG A 70 12.11 -8.49 42.89
C ARG A 70 13.16 -7.86 43.83
N SER A 71 13.23 -6.53 43.91
CA SER A 71 14.04 -5.76 44.85
C SER A 71 13.35 -5.61 46.20
#